data_AF-A0A7S0C048-F1
#
_entry.id   AF-A0A7S0C048-F1
#
_cell.length_a   1.000
_cell.length_b   1.000
_cell.length_c   1.000
_cell.angle_alpha   90.00
_cell.angle_beta   90.00
_cell.angle_gamma   90.00
#
_symmetry.space_group_name_H-M   'P 1'
#
loop_
_entity.id
_entity.type
_entity.pdbx_description
1 polymer ?
#
loop_
_entity_poly.entity_id
_entity_poly.type
_entity_poly.pdbx_seq_one_letter_code
_entity_poly.pdbx_strand_id
1 'polypeptide(L)'
;ESDKNNKISVGRPKNDDRPLNGNELYTRWKTNQNSLPAEFHRLLDPTLPESQRGDFFEAEDETTMDSYAWAIPDHRALKAVKACAPIVEMGAGAGYWARLLRDEGVEVKAFDKDVGGDARAAGVAG
;
A
#
# COMPACT_ATOMS: atom_id res chain seq x y z
N GLU A 1 35.35 -26.69 -5.96
CA GLU A 1 35.35 -26.00 -4.66
C GLU A 1 34.55 -24.71 -4.82
N SER A 2 33.55 -24.56 -3.97
CA SER A 2 32.40 -23.66 -4.07
C SER A 2 32.64 -22.28 -3.44
N ASP A 3 31.97 -21.26 -4.01
CA ASP A 3 31.53 -19.97 -3.43
C ASP A 3 32.63 -19.00 -2.91
N LYS A 4 32.53 -17.68 -3.13
CA LYS A 4 31.49 -16.84 -2.53
C LYS A 4 31.31 -15.50 -3.25
N ASN A 5 30.08 -15.31 -3.71
CA ASN A 5 29.33 -14.07 -3.85
C ASN A 5 29.83 -12.92 -2.96
N ASN A 6 30.28 -11.84 -3.59
CA ASN A 6 30.45 -10.56 -2.92
C ASN A 6 29.08 -9.89 -2.78
N LYS A 7 28.80 -9.46 -1.55
CA LYS A 7 27.52 -8.97 -1.06
C LYS A 7 27.20 -7.59 -1.63
N ILE A 8 26.00 -7.45 -2.20
CA ILE A 8 25.23 -6.22 -2.04
C ILE A 8 23.96 -6.61 -1.28
N SER A 9 24.05 -6.59 0.05
CA SER A 9 22.87 -6.50 0.89
C SER A 9 22.33 -5.08 0.74
N VAL A 10 21.53 -4.85 -0.30
CA VAL A 10 20.64 -3.69 -0.36
C VAL A 10 19.62 -3.92 0.75
N GLY A 11 19.88 -3.32 1.91
CA GLY A 11 18.93 -3.37 3.01
C GLY A 11 17.60 -2.78 2.53
N ARG A 12 16.50 -3.51 2.78
CA ARG A 12 15.13 -3.05 2.52
C ARG A 12 15.00 -1.61 3.02
N PRO A 13 14.48 -0.66 2.22
CA PRO A 13 14.23 0.69 2.72
C PRO A 13 13.34 0.55 3.96
N LYS A 14 13.73 1.20 5.06
CA LYS A 14 12.94 1.16 6.29
C LYS A 14 11.59 1.80 5.98
N ASN A 15 10.51 1.09 6.25
CA ASN A 15 9.18 1.66 6.23
C ASN A 15 9.20 2.92 7.12
N ASP A 16 8.53 3.96 6.66
CA ASP A 16 8.41 5.20 7.42
C ASP A 16 7.37 5.00 8.52
N ASP A 17 7.79 4.43 9.65
CA ASP A 17 6.93 3.99 10.75
C ASP A 17 6.22 5.15 11.52
N ARG A 18 6.17 6.36 10.95
CA ARG A 18 5.46 7.49 11.54
C ARG A 18 3.94 7.24 11.50
N PRO A 19 3.19 7.61 12.55
CA PRO A 19 1.73 7.54 12.53
C PRO A 19 1.13 8.33 11.36
N LEU A 20 0.18 7.71 10.66
CA LEU A 20 -0.56 8.34 9.57
C LEU A 20 -1.64 9.29 10.14
N ASN A 21 -1.70 10.51 9.60
CA ASN A 21 -2.61 11.59 9.93
C ASN A 21 -3.20 12.22 8.64
N GLY A 22 -4.12 11.49 8.00
CA GLY A 22 -4.76 11.91 6.77
C GLY A 22 -4.78 10.80 5.74
N ASN A 23 -4.56 11.11 4.47
CA ASN A 23 -4.46 10.12 3.40
C ASN A 23 -3.09 10.21 2.71
N GLU A 24 -2.03 10.04 3.49
CA GLU A 24 -0.65 10.21 3.03
C GLU A 24 -0.22 9.15 2.04
N LEU A 25 -0.70 7.91 2.19
CA LEU A 25 -0.39 6.85 1.22
C LEU A 25 -1.01 7.15 -0.13
N TYR A 26 -2.23 7.66 -0.19
CA TYR A 26 -2.81 8.15 -1.45
C TYR A 26 -2.01 9.31 -2.03
N THR A 27 -1.51 10.21 -1.18
CA THR A 27 -0.69 11.35 -1.63
C THR A 27 0.65 10.89 -2.21
N ARG A 28 1.32 9.93 -1.55
CA ARG A 28 2.56 9.31 -2.03
C ARG A 28 2.32 8.54 -3.33
N TRP A 29 1.32 7.67 -3.34
CA TRP A 29 0.92 6.93 -4.54
C TRP A 29 0.64 7.85 -5.70
N LYS A 30 -0.16 8.90 -5.50
CA LYS A 30 -0.47 9.88 -6.56
C LYS A 30 0.77 10.62 -7.06
N THR A 31 1.73 10.91 -6.18
CA THR A 31 3.00 11.54 -6.54
C THR A 31 3.83 10.60 -7.42
N ASN A 32 3.95 9.34 -7.00
CA ASN A 32 4.61 8.28 -7.78
C ASN A 32 3.92 8.10 -9.15
N GLN A 33 2.58 8.00 -9.20
CA GLN A 33 1.84 7.89 -10.45
C GLN A 33 2.09 9.03 -11.43
N ASN A 34 2.34 10.25 -10.93
CA ASN A 34 2.67 11.39 -11.78
C ASN A 34 4.11 11.35 -12.31
N SER A 35 5.01 10.58 -11.69
CA SER A 35 6.39 10.38 -12.17
C SER A 35 6.55 9.21 -13.14
N LEU A 36 5.51 8.40 -13.32
CA LEU A 36 5.57 7.23 -14.19
C LEU A 36 5.56 7.60 -15.68
N PRO A 37 6.05 6.67 -16.54
CA PRO A 37 5.89 6.79 -17.98
C PRO A 37 4.42 6.97 -18.39
N ALA A 38 4.15 7.78 -19.41
CA ALA A 38 2.78 8.02 -19.89
C ALA A 38 2.03 6.73 -20.30
N GLU A 39 2.77 5.74 -20.81
CA GLU A 39 2.27 4.43 -21.22
C GLU A 39 2.05 3.46 -20.05
N PHE A 40 2.33 3.87 -18.80
CA PHE A 40 2.25 2.99 -17.63
C PHE A 40 0.85 2.36 -17.45
N HIS A 41 -0.21 3.05 -17.89
CA HIS A 41 -1.59 2.53 -17.91
C HIS A 41 -1.74 1.20 -18.68
N ARG A 42 -0.75 0.83 -19.50
CA ARG A 42 -0.69 -0.42 -20.26
C ARG A 42 -0.01 -1.56 -19.52
N LEU A 43 0.42 -1.39 -18.26
CA LEU A 43 1.10 -2.45 -17.49
C LEU A 43 0.39 -3.81 -17.56
N LEU A 44 -0.94 -3.79 -17.46
CA LEU A 44 -1.80 -4.98 -17.49
C LEU A 44 -2.32 -5.34 -18.91
N ASP A 45 -1.87 -4.64 -19.95
CA ASP A 45 -2.21 -4.96 -21.34
C ASP A 45 -1.58 -6.32 -21.70
N PRO A 46 -2.40 -7.32 -22.10
CA PRO A 46 -1.89 -8.66 -22.42
C PRO A 46 -1.04 -8.67 -23.70
N THR A 47 -1.13 -7.62 -24.52
CA THR A 47 -0.34 -7.48 -25.75
C THR A 47 1.01 -6.79 -25.52
N LEU A 48 1.24 -6.27 -24.31
CA LEU A 48 2.50 -5.61 -23.96
C LEU A 48 3.65 -6.64 -23.88
N PRO A 49 4.78 -6.42 -24.56
CA PRO A 49 5.98 -7.23 -24.42
C PRO A 49 6.47 -7.32 -22.97
N GLU A 50 6.97 -8.47 -22.56
CA GLU A 50 7.45 -8.69 -21.18
C GLU A 50 8.57 -7.73 -20.78
N SER A 51 9.47 -7.37 -21.69
CA SER A 51 10.55 -6.42 -21.41
C SER A 51 10.01 -5.05 -21.02
N GLN A 52 9.01 -4.54 -21.76
CA GLN A 52 8.38 -3.25 -21.45
C GLN A 52 7.58 -3.31 -20.14
N ARG A 53 6.98 -4.47 -19.82
CA ARG A 53 6.33 -4.68 -18.53
C ARG A 53 7.34 -4.63 -17.38
N GLY A 54 8.53 -5.21 -17.56
CA GLY A 54 9.64 -5.13 -16.62
C GLY A 54 10.04 -3.68 -16.34
N ASP A 55 10.24 -2.88 -17.40
CA ASP A 55 10.58 -1.46 -17.26
C ASP A 55 9.53 -0.67 -16.45
N PHE A 56 8.25 -1.00 -16.61
CA PHE A 56 7.16 -0.36 -15.86
C PHE A 56 7.15 -0.79 -14.39
N PHE A 57 7.39 -2.07 -14.08
CA PHE A 57 7.55 -2.52 -12.70
C PHE A 57 8.76 -1.88 -12.01
N GLU A 58 9.87 -1.71 -12.73
CA GLU A 58 11.07 -1.05 -12.18
C GLU A 58 10.88 0.46 -11.97
N ALA A 59 10.05 1.10 -12.80
CA ALA A 59 9.73 2.52 -12.67
C ALA A 59 8.76 2.81 -11.51
N GLU A 60 7.99 1.81 -11.07
CA GLU A 60 7.02 1.94 -10.00
C GLU A 60 7.64 1.85 -8.61
N ASP A 61 7.31 2.82 -7.74
CA ASP A 61 7.60 2.72 -6.32
C ASP A 61 6.51 1.91 -5.59
N GLU A 62 6.73 0.60 -5.45
CA GLU A 62 5.85 -0.32 -4.74
C GLU A 62 5.86 -0.16 -3.21
N THR A 63 6.81 0.62 -2.65
CA THR A 63 7.02 0.69 -1.19
C THR A 63 5.80 1.17 -0.42
N THR A 64 4.99 2.06 -1.02
CA THR A 64 3.78 2.59 -0.39
C THR A 64 2.72 1.49 -0.21
N MET A 65 2.61 0.56 -1.17
CA MET A 65 1.68 -0.56 -1.11
C MET A 65 2.18 -1.63 -0.12
N ASP A 66 3.48 -1.95 -0.22
CA ASP A 66 4.17 -2.93 0.62
C ASP A 66 4.17 -2.58 2.11
N SER A 67 4.15 -1.29 2.45
CA SER A 67 4.33 -0.83 3.83
C SER A 67 3.05 -0.86 4.67
N TYR A 68 1.89 -0.68 4.05
CA TYR A 68 0.66 -0.38 4.79
C TYR A 68 -0.63 -0.99 4.21
N ALA A 69 -0.75 -1.14 2.88
CA ALA A 69 -1.91 -1.76 2.25
C ALA A 69 -1.68 -2.05 0.76
N TRP A 70 -2.03 -3.26 0.31
CA TRP A 70 -2.06 -3.63 -1.11
C TRP A 70 -3.02 -2.79 -1.96
N ALA A 71 -3.95 -2.07 -1.33
CA ALA A 71 -4.86 -1.15 -2.00
C ALA A 71 -4.98 0.16 -1.21
N ILE A 72 -4.89 1.28 -1.92
CA ILE A 72 -4.92 2.63 -1.34
C ILE A 72 -6.24 3.30 -1.76
N PRO A 73 -7.15 3.64 -0.82
CA PRO A 73 -8.44 4.24 -1.15
C PRO A 73 -8.28 5.71 -1.52
N ASP A 74 -8.99 6.12 -2.58
CA ASP A 74 -9.33 7.52 -2.81
C ASP A 74 -10.66 7.89 -2.11
N HIS A 75 -11.03 9.16 -2.15
CA HIS A 75 -12.29 9.64 -1.56
C HIS A 75 -13.54 9.00 -2.19
N ARG A 76 -13.50 8.61 -3.47
CA ARG A 76 -14.65 7.99 -4.13
C ARG A 76 -14.87 6.58 -3.60
N ALA A 77 -13.80 5.82 -3.39
CA ALA A 77 -13.83 4.51 -2.78
C ALA A 77 -14.39 4.58 -1.34
N LEU A 78 -13.88 5.51 -0.51
CA LEU A 78 -14.39 5.71 0.85
C LEU A 78 -15.89 6.04 0.86
N LYS A 79 -16.32 6.97 0.00
CA LYS A 79 -17.74 7.32 -0.14
C LYS A 79 -18.62 6.14 -0.54
N ALA A 80 -18.16 5.32 -1.49
CA ALA A 80 -18.90 4.15 -1.93
C ALA A 80 -19.03 3.10 -0.81
N VAL A 81 -17.92 2.83 -0.11
CA VAL A 81 -17.87 1.86 1.00
C VAL A 81 -18.70 2.34 2.19
N LYS A 82 -18.66 3.64 2.51
CA LYS A 82 -19.47 4.27 3.56
C LYS A 82 -20.97 4.05 3.40
N ALA A 83 -21.48 3.96 2.16
CA ALA A 83 -22.90 3.71 1.91
C ALA A 83 -23.36 2.32 2.41
N CYS A 84 -22.43 1.41 2.69
CA CYS A 84 -22.70 0.06 3.17
C CYS A 84 -22.62 -0.07 4.70
N ALA A 85 -22.49 1.04 5.44
CA ALA A 85 -22.37 1.01 6.89
C ALA A 85 -23.57 0.34 7.59
N PRO A 86 -23.36 -0.37 8.73
CA PRO A 86 -22.07 -0.63 9.40
C PRO A 86 -21.22 -1.70 8.70
N ILE A 87 -19.89 -1.63 8.87
CA ILE A 87 -18.93 -2.43 8.11
C ILE A 87 -18.17 -3.42 9.00
N VAL A 88 -17.98 -4.63 8.48
CA VAL A 88 -16.96 -5.57 8.96
C VAL A 88 -15.85 -5.64 7.91
N GLU A 89 -14.64 -5.29 8.32
CA GLU A 89 -13.43 -5.38 7.49
C GLU A 89 -12.65 -6.64 7.89
N MET A 90 -12.37 -7.50 6.92
CA MET A 90 -11.64 -8.77 7.10
C MET A 90 -10.30 -8.68 6.37
N GLY A 91 -9.21 -9.02 7.04
CA GLY A 91 -7.87 -8.82 6.48
C GLY A 91 -7.44 -7.35 6.57
N ALA A 92 -7.71 -6.72 7.71
CA ALA A 92 -7.50 -5.29 7.90
C ALA A 92 -6.02 -4.87 7.93
N GLY A 93 -5.08 -5.81 8.11
CA GLY A 93 -3.66 -5.53 8.29
C GLY A 93 -3.41 -4.48 9.38
N ALA A 94 -2.75 -3.39 9.01
CA ALA A 94 -2.52 -2.21 9.86
C ALA A 94 -3.80 -1.42 10.24
N GLY A 95 -4.94 -1.71 9.62
CA GLY A 95 -6.22 -1.02 9.83
C GLY A 95 -6.32 0.33 9.12
N TYR A 96 -5.61 0.51 8.01
CA TYR A 96 -5.56 1.79 7.29
C TYR A 96 -6.93 2.22 6.73
N TRP A 97 -7.67 1.29 6.10
CA TRP A 97 -9.04 1.55 5.61
C TRP A 97 -10.00 1.80 6.77
N ALA A 98 -9.99 0.96 7.80
CA ALA A 98 -10.78 1.16 9.02
C ALA A 98 -10.57 2.54 9.64
N ARG A 99 -9.32 3.01 9.72
CA ARG A 99 -8.98 4.32 10.25
C ARG A 99 -9.56 5.44 9.39
N LEU A 100 -9.37 5.39 8.07
CA LEU A 100 -9.95 6.38 7.14
C LEU A 100 -11.48 6.45 7.25
N LEU A 101 -12.15 5.30 7.30
CA LEU A 101 -13.60 5.22 7.40
C LEU A 101 -14.11 5.72 8.75
N ARG A 102 -13.41 5.41 9.86
CA ARG A 102 -13.76 5.93 11.19
C ARG A 102 -13.61 7.45 11.27
N ASP A 103 -12.60 8.03 10.63
CA ASP A 103 -12.46 9.49 10.54
C ASP A 103 -13.63 10.14 9.79
N GLU A 104 -14.28 9.41 8.87
CA GLU A 104 -15.51 9.83 8.21
C GLU A 104 -16.80 9.54 9.01
N GLY A 105 -16.67 9.06 10.25
CA GLY A 105 -17.79 8.74 11.14
C GLY A 105 -18.47 7.40 10.85
N VAL A 106 -17.80 6.49 10.15
CA VAL A 106 -18.35 5.16 9.83
C VAL A 106 -18.10 4.18 10.98
N GLU A 107 -19.12 3.41 11.35
CA GLU A 107 -18.96 2.27 12.25
C GLU A 107 -18.27 1.12 11.50
N VAL A 108 -17.02 0.83 11.86
CA VAL A 108 -16.22 -0.26 11.27
C VAL A 108 -15.63 -1.15 12.36
N LYS A 109 -15.90 -2.45 12.26
CA LYS A 109 -15.22 -3.50 13.02
C LYS A 109 -14.20 -4.17 12.11
N ALA A 110 -12.93 -4.01 12.44
CA ALA A 110 -11.82 -4.49 11.63
C ALA A 110 -11.16 -5.69 12.31
N PHE A 111 -10.95 -6.75 11.53
CA PHE A 111 -10.36 -8.00 11.99
C PHE A 111 -9.21 -8.39 11.06
N ASP A 112 -8.11 -8.80 11.68
CA ASP A 112 -7.02 -9.48 11.00
C ASP A 112 -6.56 -10.66 11.86
N LYS A 113 -6.04 -11.70 11.21
CA LYS A 113 -5.45 -12.85 11.90
C LYS A 113 -4.11 -12.47 12.54
N ASP A 114 -3.38 -11.53 11.93
CA ASP A 114 -2.05 -11.12 12.35
C ASP A 114 -2.16 -9.89 13.25
N VAL A 115 -2.27 -10.13 14.56
CA VAL A 115 -2.41 -9.06 15.54
C VAL A 115 -1.06 -8.36 15.73
N GLY A 116 -0.94 -7.14 15.20
CA GLY A 116 0.15 -6.23 15.54
C GLY A 116 1.46 -6.41 14.75
N GLY A 117 1.49 -7.26 13.70
CA GLY A 117 2.61 -7.32 12.75
C GLY A 117 2.81 -5.97 12.05
N ASP A 118 1.71 -5.39 11.58
CA ASP A 118 1.73 -4.10 10.86
C ASP A 118 1.56 -2.89 11.79
N ALA A 119 0.97 -3.08 12.99
CA ALA A 119 0.89 -2.01 13.99
C ALA A 119 2.26 -1.66 14.60
N ARG A 120 3.19 -2.62 14.66
CA ARG A 120 4.60 -2.36 14.99
C ARG A 120 5.34 -1.63 13.86
N ALA A 121 5.04 -1.95 12.60
CA ALA A 121 5.55 -1.22 11.45
C ALA A 121 4.91 0.19 11.31
N ALA A 122 3.72 0.41 11.85
CA ALA A 122 3.07 1.72 11.87
C ALA A 122 3.37 2.55 13.15
N GLY A 123 4.21 2.04 14.06
CA GLY A 123 4.58 2.72 15.30
C GLY A 123 3.44 2.92 16.32
N VAL A 124 2.36 2.13 16.24
CA VAL A 124 1.14 2.31 17.04
C VAL A 124 1.01 1.29 18.18
N ALA A 125 1.85 0.25 18.21
CA ALA A 125 1.97 -0.67 19.34
C ALA A 125 3.14 -0.25 20.24
N GLY A 126 2.84 0.02 21.51
CA GLY A 126 3.77 0.60 22.51
C GLY A 126 4.99 -0.23 22.87
#